data_AF-A0AAN8WS88-F1
#
_entry.id   AF-A0AAN8WS88-F1
#
_cell.length_a   1.000
_cell.length_b   1.000
_cell.length_c   1.000
_cell.angle_alpha   90.00
_cell.angle_beta   90.00
_cell.angle_gamma   90.00
#
_symmetry.space_group_name_H-M   'P 1'
#
loop_
_entity.id
_entity.type
_entity.pdbx_description
1 polymer ?
#
loop_
_entity_poly.entity_id
_entity_poly.type
_entity_poly.pdbx_seq_one_letter_code
_entity_poly.pdbx_strand_id
1 'polypeptide(L)'
;MKARLAGAQKGHSLLKKKAEALQMRFRQILAKIVETKTLMGDVMKDAAFSLAEAKFASGGDFNQGVIQNVTKARIKLRSKMDNVAGTNLPVFESFEDGVDTYELTGLSRGGQQMAKLKINYKRAIELLIELASLQASFVTLDNV
;
A
#
# COMPACT_ATOMS: atom_id res chain seq x y z
N MET A 1 -32.30 -36.98 -18.56
CA MET A 1 -32.15 -36.46 -17.17
C MET A 1 -30.87 -36.89 -16.46
N LYS A 2 -30.39 -38.15 -16.58
CA LYS A 2 -29.14 -38.62 -15.93
C LYS A 2 -27.88 -37.80 -16.27
N ALA A 3 -27.73 -37.37 -17.53
CA ALA A 3 -26.60 -36.52 -17.94
C ALA A 3 -26.61 -35.12 -17.29
N ARG A 4 -27.80 -34.55 -17.05
CA ARG A 4 -27.97 -33.26 -16.37
C ARG A 4 -27.59 -33.35 -14.90
N LEU A 5 -27.94 -34.46 -14.23
CA LEU A 5 -27.54 -34.74 -12.85
C LEU A 5 -26.02 -34.91 -12.72
N ALA A 6 -25.41 -35.70 -13.61
CA ALA A 6 -23.95 -35.91 -13.62
C ALA A 6 -23.18 -34.61 -13.91
N GLY A 7 -23.68 -33.77 -14.83
CA GLY A 7 -23.13 -32.44 -15.09
C GLY A 7 -23.23 -31.51 -13.88
N ALA A 8 -24.37 -31.52 -13.18
CA ALA A 8 -24.55 -30.72 -11.96
C ALA A 8 -23.63 -31.17 -10.81
N GLN A 9 -23.46 -32.48 -10.60
CA GLN A 9 -22.53 -33.02 -9.60
C GLN A 9 -21.07 -32.62 -9.91
N LYS A 10 -20.66 -32.71 -11.18
CA LYS A 10 -19.32 -32.28 -11.62
C LYS A 10 -19.14 -30.77 -11.46
N GLY A 11 -20.13 -29.97 -11.87
CA GLY A 11 -20.13 -28.51 -11.71
C GLY A 11 -20.01 -28.08 -10.24
N HIS A 12 -20.79 -28.70 -9.35
CA HIS A 12 -20.71 -28.45 -7.91
C HIS A 12 -19.31 -28.76 -7.36
N SER A 13 -18.72 -29.91 -7.72
CA SER A 13 -17.36 -30.25 -7.26
C SER A 13 -16.29 -29.27 -7.74
N LEU A 14 -16.42 -28.72 -8.96
CA LEU A 14 -15.50 -27.71 -9.50
C LEU A 14 -15.65 -26.36 -8.79
N LEU A 15 -16.90 -25.94 -8.55
CA LEU A 15 -17.18 -24.71 -7.80
C LEU A 15 -16.70 -24.81 -6.35
N LYS A 16 -16.87 -25.96 -5.71
CA LYS A 16 -16.36 -26.21 -4.36
C LYS A 16 -14.83 -26.09 -4.29
N LYS A 17 -14.11 -26.67 -5.25
CA LYS A 17 -12.65 -26.53 -5.35
C LYS A 17 -12.20 -25.09 -5.57
N LYS A 18 -12.93 -24.32 -6.40
CA LYS A 18 -12.68 -22.89 -6.60
C LYS A 18 -12.90 -22.11 -5.29
N ALA A 19 -13.99 -22.36 -4.58
CA ALA A 19 -14.31 -21.71 -3.31
C ALA A 19 -13.24 -22.02 -2.23
N GLU A 20 -12.80 -23.28 -2.12
CA GLU A 20 -11.74 -23.68 -1.19
C GLU A 20 -10.42 -22.95 -1.50
N ALA A 21 -10.04 -22.83 -2.78
CA ALA A 21 -8.85 -22.10 -3.20
C ALA A 21 -8.93 -20.59 -2.89
N LEU A 22 -10.08 -19.97 -3.16
CA LEU A 22 -10.33 -18.56 -2.84
C LEU A 22 -10.30 -18.33 -1.33
N GLN A 23 -10.93 -19.19 -0.54
CA GLN A 23 -10.95 -19.08 0.91
C GLN A 23 -9.56 -19.27 1.53
N MET A 24 -8.72 -20.16 0.97
CA MET A 24 -7.33 -20.29 1.38
C MET A 24 -6.54 -19.01 1.12
N ARG A 25 -6.71 -18.40 -0.06
CA ARG A 25 -6.07 -17.12 -0.41
C ARG A 25 -6.56 -15.97 0.46
N PHE A 26 -7.85 -15.92 0.74
CA PHE A 26 -8.45 -14.93 1.64
C PHE A 26 -7.82 -14.95 3.03
N ARG A 27 -7.64 -16.15 3.63
CA ARG A 27 -6.98 -16.30 4.93
C ARG A 27 -5.51 -15.87 4.89
N GLN A 28 -4.79 -16.20 3.81
CA GLN A 28 -3.41 -15.75 3.63
C GLN A 28 -3.30 -14.22 3.54
N ILE A 29 -4.20 -13.57 2.80
CA ILE A 29 -4.25 -12.12 2.69
C ILE A 29 -4.61 -11.48 4.03
N LEU A 30 -5.57 -12.03 4.77
CA LEU A 30 -5.93 -11.53 6.10
C LEU A 30 -4.74 -11.59 7.07
N ALA A 31 -4.02 -12.72 7.11
CA ALA A 31 -2.84 -12.85 7.96
C ALA A 31 -1.77 -11.79 7.62
N LYS A 32 -1.51 -11.59 6.32
CA LYS A 32 -0.59 -10.54 5.86
C LYS A 32 -1.06 -9.13 6.21
N ILE A 33 -2.36 -8.83 6.07
CA ILE A 33 -2.92 -7.53 6.42
C ILE A 33 -2.65 -7.21 7.90
N VAL A 34 -2.86 -8.18 8.79
CA VAL A 34 -2.62 -7.98 10.22
C VAL A 34 -1.15 -7.67 10.47
N GLU A 35 -0.24 -8.48 9.92
CA GLU A 35 1.21 -8.31 10.06
C GLU A 35 1.69 -6.95 9.53
N THR A 36 1.34 -6.62 8.28
CA THR A 36 1.68 -5.35 7.64
C THR A 36 1.08 -4.15 8.38
N LYS A 37 -0.14 -4.29 8.94
CA LYS A 37 -0.77 -3.20 9.71
C LYS A 37 -0.07 -2.94 11.04
N THR A 38 0.40 -3.98 11.73
CA THR A 38 1.26 -3.80 12.92
C THR A 38 2.56 -3.10 12.55
N LEU A 39 3.25 -3.57 11.50
CA LEU A 39 4.50 -2.98 11.03
C LEU A 39 4.32 -1.51 10.60
N MET A 40 3.21 -1.21 9.90
CA MET A 40 2.83 0.16 9.53
C MET A 40 2.72 1.07 10.73
N GLY A 41 2.14 0.58 11.83
CA GLY A 41 2.01 1.33 13.07
C GLY A 41 3.35 1.78 13.64
N ASP A 42 4.37 0.93 13.57
CA ASP A 42 5.72 1.25 14.06
C ASP A 42 6.46 2.18 13.10
N VAL A 43 6.41 1.92 11.79
CA VAL A 43 7.01 2.80 10.77
C VAL A 43 6.40 4.21 10.81
N MET A 44 5.10 4.33 11.07
CA MET A 44 4.45 5.64 11.20
C MET A 44 4.84 6.38 12.49
N LYS A 45 5.06 5.67 13.60
CA LYS A 45 5.60 6.29 14.82
C LYS A 45 7.00 6.85 14.56
N ASP A 46 7.86 6.08 13.88
CA ASP A 46 9.22 6.50 13.53
C ASP A 46 9.22 7.70 12.57
N ALA A 47 8.31 7.70 11.59
CA ALA A 47 8.14 8.83 10.68
C ALA A 47 7.64 10.09 11.42
N ALA A 48 6.67 9.95 12.32
CA ALA A 48 6.18 11.05 13.15
C ALA A 48 7.26 11.60 14.09
N PHE A 49 8.09 10.74 14.67
CA PHE A 49 9.23 11.14 15.47
C PHE A 49 10.28 11.89 14.64
N SER A 50 10.57 11.40 13.43
CA SER A 50 11.47 12.08 12.48
C SER A 50 10.95 13.46 12.09
N LEU A 51 9.63 13.65 12.02
CA LEU A 51 9.01 14.96 11.78
C LEU A 51 9.28 15.91 12.96
N ALA A 52 9.16 15.43 14.19
CA ALA A 52 9.48 16.22 15.37
C ALA A 52 10.97 16.61 15.43
N GLU A 53 11.88 15.67 15.12
CA GLU A 53 13.33 15.97 14.99
C GLU A 53 13.59 17.05 13.94
N ALA A 54 12.95 16.94 12.78
CA ALA A 54 13.09 17.87 11.67
C ALA A 54 12.54 19.27 12.03
N LYS A 55 11.41 19.35 12.75
CA LYS A 55 10.84 20.61 13.26
C LYS A 55 11.76 21.28 14.28
N PHE A 56 12.32 20.50 15.20
CA PHE A 56 13.27 21.00 16.19
C PHE A 56 14.55 21.53 15.53
N ALA A 57 15.14 20.76 14.61
CA ALA A 57 16.38 21.13 13.93
C ALA A 57 16.24 22.34 12.98
N SER A 58 15.05 22.52 12.38
CA SER A 58 14.76 23.64 11.48
C SER A 58 14.44 24.95 12.23
N GLY A 59 14.25 24.92 13.55
CA GLY A 59 13.99 26.11 14.37
C GLY A 59 12.69 26.87 14.03
N GLY A 60 11.76 26.25 13.30
CA GLY A 60 10.54 26.89 12.81
C GLY A 60 9.64 25.93 12.04
N ASP A 61 8.43 26.38 11.72
CA ASP A 61 7.41 25.55 11.05
C ASP A 61 7.58 25.58 9.53
N PHE A 62 8.26 24.57 8.98
CA PHE A 62 8.47 24.42 7.53
C PHE A 62 7.22 23.89 6.80
N ASN A 63 6.15 23.54 7.53
CA ASN A 63 4.90 23.02 6.95
C ASN A 63 4.32 23.96 5.89
N GLN A 64 4.29 25.27 6.16
CA GLN A 64 3.72 26.25 5.22
C GLN A 64 4.52 26.32 3.92
N GLY A 65 5.86 26.26 4.02
CA GLY A 65 6.75 26.23 2.85
C GLY A 65 6.58 24.97 2.02
N VAL A 66 6.33 23.81 2.65
CA VAL A 66 6.06 22.56 1.93
C VAL A 66 4.67 22.59 1.28
N ILE A 67 3.63 23.01 1.99
CA ILE A 67 2.26 23.03 1.47
C ILE A 67 2.11 23.99 0.27
N GLN A 68 2.81 25.13 0.30
CA GLN A 68 2.75 26.11 -0.78
C GLN A 68 3.57 25.70 -2.02
N ASN A 69 4.61 24.88 -1.87
CA ASN A 69 5.52 24.51 -2.95
C ASN A 69 5.22 23.11 -3.56
N VAL A 70 3.96 22.68 -3.57
CA VAL A 70 3.56 21.42 -4.20
C VAL A 70 3.21 21.65 -5.68
N THR A 71 3.99 21.08 -6.60
CA THR A 71 3.74 21.19 -8.05
C THR A 71 3.34 19.86 -8.67
N LYS A 72 4.22 18.85 -8.60
CA LYS A 72 4.00 17.51 -9.16
C LYS A 72 4.24 16.44 -8.09
N ALA A 73 3.44 15.37 -8.15
CA ALA A 73 3.64 14.20 -7.29
C ALA A 73 4.86 13.40 -7.75
N ARG A 74 5.78 13.13 -6.82
CA ARG A 74 6.96 12.29 -7.05
C ARG A 74 6.61 10.80 -7.11
N ILE A 75 5.80 10.33 -6.17
CA ILE A 75 5.35 8.95 -6.11
C ILE A 75 3.96 8.88 -6.73
N LYS A 76 3.82 8.08 -7.77
CA LYS A 76 2.55 7.79 -8.43
C LYS A 76 2.21 6.31 -8.26
N LEU A 77 0.92 6.01 -8.41
CA LEU A 77 0.39 4.67 -8.27
C LEU A 77 -0.02 4.14 -9.64
N ARG A 78 0.33 2.90 -9.93
CA ARG A 78 -0.15 2.16 -11.10
C ARG A 78 -1.01 1.00 -10.62
N SER A 79 -2.20 0.86 -11.21
CA SER A 79 -3.05 -0.29 -10.95
C SER A 79 -2.77 -1.40 -11.97
N LYS A 80 -2.68 -2.63 -11.47
CA LYS A 80 -2.51 -3.86 -12.23
C LYS A 80 -3.60 -4.84 -11.80
N MET A 81 -4.01 -5.72 -12.70
CA MET A 81 -4.97 -6.77 -12.39
C MET A 81 -4.23 -8.10 -12.27
N ASP A 82 -4.41 -8.81 -11.16
CA ASP A 82 -3.88 -10.17 -10.94
C ASP A 82 -5.04 -11.18 -10.91
N ASN A 83 -4.92 -12.32 -11.58
CA ASN A 83 -6.01 -13.30 -11.67
C ASN A 83 -5.77 -14.47 -10.72
N VAL A 84 -6.64 -14.58 -9.71
CA VAL A 84 -6.63 -15.66 -8.73
C VAL A 84 -7.88 -16.51 -8.88
N ALA A 85 -7.72 -17.76 -9.31
CA ALA A 85 -8.79 -18.75 -9.47
C ALA A 85 -9.98 -18.26 -10.36
N GLY A 86 -9.71 -17.41 -11.34
CA GLY A 86 -10.71 -16.84 -12.24
C GLY A 86 -11.40 -15.58 -11.68
N THR A 87 -10.83 -14.95 -10.65
CA THR A 87 -11.25 -13.65 -10.12
C THR A 87 -10.10 -12.65 -10.30
N ASN A 88 -10.37 -11.50 -10.90
CA ASN A 88 -9.36 -10.45 -11.09
C ASN A 88 -9.30 -9.55 -9.86
N LEU A 89 -8.13 -9.49 -9.23
CA LEU A 89 -7.81 -8.69 -8.06
C LEU A 89 -7.03 -7.44 -8.47
N PRO A 90 -7.42 -6.25 -8.03
CA PRO A 90 -6.63 -5.05 -8.25
C PRO A 90 -5.40 -5.06 -7.32
N VAL A 91 -4.23 -4.96 -7.92
CA VAL A 91 -2.94 -4.82 -7.26
C VAL A 91 -2.38 -3.43 -7.57
N PHE A 92 -1.80 -2.77 -6.58
CA PHE A 92 -1.19 -1.44 -6.75
C PHE A 92 0.33 -1.53 -6.71
N GLU A 93 0.99 -0.92 -7.69
CA GLU A 93 2.44 -0.79 -7.78
C GLU A 93 2.80 0.70 -7.65
N SER A 94 3.81 1.02 -6.83
CA SER A 94 4.35 2.39 -6.75
C SER A 94 5.36 2.62 -7.87
N PHE A 95 5.31 3.81 -8.47
CA PHE A 95 6.29 4.26 -9.46
C PHE A 95 6.78 5.66 -9.11
N GLU A 96 8.09 5.88 -9.17
CA GLU A 96 8.69 7.20 -8.99
C GLU A 96 8.82 7.89 -10.35
N ASP A 97 8.05 8.95 -10.56
CA ASP A 97 8.13 9.82 -11.73
C ASP A 97 8.93 11.06 -11.30
N GLY A 98 10.25 11.01 -11.50
CA GLY A 98 11.20 11.89 -10.83
C GLY A 98 11.19 13.35 -11.32
N VAL A 99 11.22 14.30 -10.37
CA VAL A 99 12.32 15.25 -10.04
C VAL A 99 12.10 15.65 -8.56
N ASP A 100 13.15 15.69 -7.72
CA ASP A 100 13.02 16.12 -6.32
C ASP A 100 12.98 17.66 -6.25
N THR A 101 11.79 18.25 -6.27
CA THR A 101 11.59 19.72 -6.18
C THR A 101 12.07 20.31 -4.86
N TYR A 102 12.38 19.47 -3.87
CA TYR A 102 12.73 19.86 -2.51
C TYR A 102 14.19 19.56 -2.17
N GLU A 103 15.07 19.39 -3.17
CA GLU A 103 16.51 19.16 -2.92
C GLU A 103 17.20 20.40 -2.30
N LEU A 104 16.68 21.60 -2.59
CA LEU A 104 17.20 22.88 -2.09
C LEU A 104 16.56 23.35 -0.76
N THR A 105 15.53 22.67 -0.24
CA THR A 105 14.90 23.07 1.03
C THR A 105 15.71 22.58 2.23
N GLY A 106 16.29 23.51 3.01
CA GLY A 106 16.96 23.21 4.28
C GLY A 106 18.50 23.17 4.26
N LEU A 107 19.15 23.67 3.20
CA LEU A 107 20.62 23.69 3.05
C LEU A 107 21.39 24.41 4.18
N SER A 108 20.75 25.32 4.92
CA SER A 108 21.42 26.13 5.94
C SER A 108 21.48 25.44 7.31
N ARG A 109 20.35 25.03 7.90
CA ARG A 109 20.27 24.27 9.17
C ARG A 109 19.04 23.34 9.13
N GLY A 110 19.26 22.03 9.24
CA GLY A 110 18.19 21.02 9.29
C GLY A 110 18.00 20.17 8.02
N GLY A 111 18.71 20.44 6.91
CA GLY A 111 18.58 19.69 5.66
C GLY A 111 18.86 18.19 5.78
N GLN A 112 19.81 17.79 6.63
CA GLN A 112 20.06 16.36 6.91
C GLN A 112 18.87 15.68 7.57
N GLN A 113 18.18 16.36 8.50
CA GLN A 113 16.99 15.84 9.15
C GLN A 113 15.80 15.81 8.19
N MET A 114 15.70 16.78 7.27
CA MET A 114 14.71 16.76 6.19
C MET A 114 14.93 15.60 5.22
N ALA A 115 16.17 15.27 4.89
CA ALA A 115 16.49 14.10 4.05
C ALA A 115 16.08 12.79 4.74
N LYS A 116 16.42 12.64 6.04
CA LYS A 116 16.00 11.49 6.86
C LYS A 116 14.47 11.38 6.96
N LEU A 117 13.79 12.51 7.17
CA LEU A 117 12.33 12.61 7.16
C LEU A 117 11.74 12.09 5.86
N LYS A 118 12.24 12.57 4.71
CA LYS A 118 11.77 12.14 3.38
C LYS A 118 11.93 10.63 3.19
N ILE A 119 13.05 10.04 3.61
CA ILE A 119 13.29 8.59 3.50
C ILE A 119 12.29 7.80 4.35
N ASN A 120 12.05 8.23 5.60
CA ASN A 120 11.12 7.54 6.50
C ASN A 120 9.66 7.65 6.03
N TYR A 121 9.24 8.83 5.56
CA TYR A 121 7.91 9.00 4.97
C TYR A 121 7.75 8.25 3.64
N LYS A 122 8.80 8.16 2.82
CA LYS A 122 8.78 7.36 1.60
C LYS A 122 8.51 5.89 1.91
N ARG A 123 9.23 5.32 2.88
CA ARG A 123 9.01 3.93 3.35
C ARG A 123 7.59 3.74 3.89
N ALA A 124 7.08 4.72 4.65
CA ALA A 124 5.70 4.68 5.15
C ALA A 124 4.67 4.68 4.01
N ILE A 125 4.87 5.48 2.96
CA ILE A 125 4.00 5.52 1.77
C ILE A 125 4.05 4.21 1.00
N GLU A 126 5.23 3.63 0.78
CA GLU A 126 5.37 2.33 0.10
C GLU A 126 4.59 1.23 0.83
N LEU A 127 4.72 1.18 2.16
CA LEU A 127 4.02 0.21 3.01
C LEU A 127 2.50 0.45 3.04
N LEU A 128 2.06 1.71 3.02
CA LEU A 128 0.64 2.06 2.87
C LEU A 128 0.07 1.61 1.52
N ILE A 129 0.83 1.73 0.44
CA ILE A 129 0.41 1.27 -0.89
C ILE A 129 0.25 -0.25 -0.90
N GLU A 130 1.19 -0.98 -0.32
CA GLU A 130 1.10 -2.43 -0.18
C GLU A 130 -0.14 -2.84 0.65
N LEU A 131 -0.37 -2.19 1.80
CA LEU A 131 -1.54 -2.44 2.63
C LEU A 131 -2.84 -2.13 1.88
N ALA A 132 -2.91 -1.02 1.14
CA ALA A 132 -4.07 -0.65 0.34
C ALA A 132 -4.34 -1.69 -0.77
N SER A 133 -3.29 -2.25 -1.38
CA SER A 133 -3.40 -3.32 -2.37
C SER A 133 -4.00 -4.59 -1.76
N LEU A 134 -3.54 -4.96 -0.56
CA LEU A 134 -4.07 -6.11 0.17
C LEU A 134 -5.54 -5.88 0.59
N GLN A 135 -5.88 -4.68 1.05
CA GLN A 135 -7.26 -4.32 1.43
C GLN A 135 -8.21 -4.31 0.23
N ALA A 136 -7.80 -3.73 -0.89
CA ALA A 136 -8.60 -3.74 -2.12
C ALA A 136 -8.84 -5.17 -2.59
N SER A 137 -7.79 -6.00 -2.61
CA SER A 137 -7.90 -7.43 -2.93
C SER A 137 -8.82 -8.18 -1.96
N PHE A 138 -8.73 -7.89 -0.66
CA PHE A 138 -9.58 -8.49 0.37
C PHE A 138 -11.06 -8.18 0.16
N VAL A 139 -11.41 -6.90 -0.06
CA VAL A 139 -12.80 -6.50 -0.32
C VAL A 139 -13.33 -7.14 -1.61
N THR A 140 -12.50 -7.25 -2.66
CA THR A 140 -12.93 -7.94 -3.88
C THR A 140 -13.10 -9.44 -3.70
N LEU A 141 -12.34 -10.09 -2.81
CA LEU A 141 -12.49 -11.52 -2.53
C LEU A 141 -13.65 -11.84 -1.60
N ASP A 142 -13.99 -10.95 -0.67
CA ASP A 142 -15.12 -11.13 0.26
C ASP A 142 -16.47 -11.04 -0.46
N ASN A 143 -16.54 -10.25 -1.53
CA ASN A 143 -17.74 -10.06 -2.34
C ASN A 143 -17.99 -11.18 -3.38
N VAL A 144 -17.08 -12.15 -3.52
CA VAL A 144 -17.13 -13.23 -4.55
C VAL A 144 -17.47 -14.57 -3.92
#